data_AF-A0A2Y9ATJ7-F1
#
_entry.id   AF-A0A2Y9ATJ7-F1
#
_cell.length_a   1.000
_cell.length_b   1.000
_cell.length_c   1.000
_cell.angle_alpha   90.00
_cell.angle_beta   90.00
_cell.angle_gamma   90.00
#
_symmetry.space_group_name_H-M   'P 1'
#
loop_
_entity.id
_entity.type
_entity.pdbx_description
1 polymer ?
#
loop_
_entity_poly.entity_id
_entity_poly.type
_entity_poly.pdbx_seq_one_letter_code
_entity_poly.pdbx_strand_id
1 'polypeptide(L)' 'MVELKAGTTRPEAVARILGYMADLPEEEGIAVRSYPIGADPHPPVEAAARAVPALALRRYAYRFTLD' A
#
# COMPACT_ATOMS: atom_id res chain seq x y z
N MET A 1 6.16 -6.53 -0.86
CA MET A 1 4.97 -6.44 -1.74
C MET A 1 4.66 -4.98 -2.08
N VAL A 2 4.15 -4.70 -3.29
CA VAL A 2 3.69 -3.37 -3.70
C VAL A 2 2.23 -3.46 -4.12
N GLU A 3 1.38 -2.57 -3.58
CA GLU A 3 -0.01 -2.39 -4.02
C GLU A 3 -0.12 -1.00 -4.66
N LEU A 4 -0.22 -0.94 -5.99
CA LEU A 4 -0.28 0.31 -6.75
C LEU A 4 -1.72 0.69 -7.07
N LYS A 5 -2.10 1.95 -6.84
CA LYS A 5 -3.38 2.52 -7.23
C LYS A 5 -3.19 3.77 -8.08
N ALA A 6 -3.89 3.85 -9.21
CA ALA A 6 -3.84 4.97 -10.15
C ALA A 6 -4.55 6.25 -9.65
N GLY A 7 -5.03 6.28 -8.41
CA GLY A 7 -5.81 7.37 -7.83
C GLY A 7 -5.87 7.23 -6.31
N THR A 8 -7.05 7.42 -5.73
CA THR A 8 -7.21 7.34 -4.28
C THR A 8 -6.95 5.93 -3.76
N THR A 9 -6.01 5.77 -2.82
CA THR A 9 -5.83 4.50 -2.11
C THR A 9 -6.90 4.40 -1.03
N ARG A 10 -7.86 3.50 -1.22
CA ARG A 10 -9.01 3.32 -0.32
C ARG A 10 -8.76 2.27 0.77
N PRO A 11 -9.52 2.28 1.88
CA PRO A 11 -9.31 1.37 3.02
C PRO A 11 -9.33 -0.12 2.67
N GLU A 12 -10.08 -0.53 1.64
CA GLU A 12 -10.16 -1.93 1.22
C GLU A 12 -8.80 -2.47 0.72
N ALA A 13 -7.93 -1.58 0.22
CA ALA A 13 -6.57 -1.96 -0.15
C ALA A 13 -5.75 -2.42 1.06
N VAL A 14 -5.96 -1.82 2.24
CA VAL A 14 -5.27 -2.22 3.48
C VAL A 14 -5.64 -3.64 3.86
N ALA A 15 -6.93 -3.98 3.86
CA ALA A 15 -7.38 -5.33 4.19
C ALA A 15 -6.75 -6.38 3.27
N ARG A 16 -6.72 -6.10 1.96
CA ARG A 16 -6.07 -6.98 0.97
C ARG A 16 -4.57 -7.12 1.20
N ILE A 17 -3.87 -6.00 1.44
CA ILE A 17 -2.43 -6.00 1.72
C ILE A 17 -2.13 -6.85 2.96
N LEU A 18 -2.91 -6.69 4.02
CA LEU A 18 -2.72 -7.45 5.25
C LEU A 18 -2.98 -8.95 5.06
N GLY A 19 -3.96 -9.34 4.23
CA GLY A 19 -4.16 -10.73 3.84
C GLY A 19 -2.93 -11.33 3.18
N TYR A 20 -2.41 -10.68 2.13
CA TYR A 20 -1.17 -11.15 1.48
C TYR A 20 0.04 -11.15 2.40
N MET A 21 0.14 -10.18 3.32
CA MET A 21 1.22 -10.16 4.32
C MET A 21 1.15 -11.31 5.32
N ALA A 22 -0.05 -11.87 5.55
CA ALA A 22 -0.23 -13.03 6.41
C ALA A 22 0.06 -14.34 5.66
N ASP A 23 -0.36 -14.44 4.40
CA ASP A 23 -0.25 -15.68 3.61
C ASP A 23 1.17 -15.91 3.05
N LEU A 24 1.81 -14.87 2.50
CA LEU A 24 3.11 -15.00 1.82
C LEU A 24 4.26 -15.53 2.69
N PRO A 25 4.39 -15.17 3.99
CA PRO A 25 5.41 -15.76 4.85
C PRO A 25 5.26 -17.27 5.01
N GLU A 26 4.04 -17.80 5.02
CA GLU A 26 3.80 -19.25 5.11
C GLU A 26 4.17 -19.95 3.80
N GLU A 27 3.88 -19.34 2.66
CA GLU A 27 4.13 -19.90 1.33
C GLU A 27 5.60 -19.84 0.91
N GLU A 28 6.26 -18.71 1.18
CA GLU A 28 7.60 -18.41 0.65
C GLU A 28 8.69 -18.38 1.73
N GLY A 29 8.33 -18.47 3.01
CA GLY A 29 9.30 -18.41 4.12
C GLY A 29 9.97 -17.03 4.27
N ILE A 30 9.37 -15.98 3.72
CA ILE A 30 9.94 -14.62 3.71
C ILE A 30 9.20 -13.67 4.66
N ALA A 31 9.93 -12.75 5.27
CA ALA A 31 9.32 -11.62 5.95
C ALA A 31 8.84 -10.58 4.93
N VAL A 32 7.56 -10.22 4.96
CA VAL A 32 6.97 -9.28 4.00
C VAL A 32 6.87 -7.88 4.59
N ARG A 33 7.46 -6.91 3.89
CA ARG A 33 7.13 -5.48 4.01
C ARG A 33 6.29 -5.06 2.81
N SER A 34 5.26 -4.27 3.06
CA SER A 34 4.31 -3.84 2.05
C SER A 34 4.33 -2.34 1.85
N TYR A 35 4.21 -1.93 0.59
CA TYR A 35 4.19 -0.54 0.18
C TYR A 35 2.89 -0.26 -0.60
N PRO A 36 1.83 0.28 0.06
CA PRO A 36 0.74 0.90 -0.66
C PRO A 36 1.26 2.16 -1.34
N ILE A 37 1.05 2.27 -2.64
CA ILE A 37 1.50 3.41 -3.45
C ILE A 37 0.30 4.00 -4.20
N GLY A 38 0.00 5.27 -3.96
CA GLY A 38 -1.08 5.99 -4.64
C GLY A 38 -0.91 7.50 -4.55
N ALA A 39 -1.57 8.24 -5.44
CA ALA A 39 -1.47 9.70 -5.46
C ALA A 39 -2.14 10.35 -4.22
N ASP A 40 -3.27 9.78 -3.78
CA ASP A 40 -4.14 10.36 -2.77
C ASP A 40 -4.64 9.30 -1.76
N PRO A 41 -3.91 9.01 -0.69
CA PRO A 41 -4.34 8.01 0.28
C PRO A 41 -5.47 8.53 1.18
N HIS A 42 -6.52 7.74 1.34
CA HIS A 42 -7.62 8.05 2.24
C HIS A 42 -7.12 8.09 3.71
N PRO A 43 -7.64 8.96 4.60
CA PRO A 43 -7.06 9.14 5.94
C PRO A 43 -6.93 7.86 6.80
N PRO A 44 -7.91 6.93 6.81
CA PRO A 44 -7.73 5.59 7.36
C PRO A 44 -6.53 4.78 6.84
N VAL A 45 -6.16 4.92 5.57
CA VAL A 45 -4.97 4.26 5.00
C VAL A 45 -3.70 4.85 5.60
N GLU A 46 -3.65 6.17 5.78
CA GLU A 46 -2.53 6.82 6.46
C GLU A 46 -2.45 6.41 7.93
N ALA A 47 -3.59 6.29 8.61
CA ALA A 47 -3.66 5.82 9.98
C ALA A 47 -3.13 4.39 10.10
N ALA A 48 -3.55 3.49 9.20
CA ALA A 48 -3.05 2.11 9.15
C ALA A 48 -1.54 2.05 8.92
N ALA A 49 -1.01 2.85 8.00
CA ALA A 49 0.44 2.91 7.73
C ALA A 49 1.26 3.43 8.92
N ARG A 50 0.68 4.28 9.78
CA ARG A 50 1.31 4.69 11.04
C ARG A 50 1.25 3.60 12.10
N ALA A 51 0.16 2.84 12.15
CA ALA A 51 -0.07 1.81 13.16
C ALA A 51 0.70 0.50 12.89
N VAL A 52 0.97 0.17 11.63
CA VAL A 52 1.58 -1.09 11.23
C VAL A 52 2.97 -0.83 10.63
N PRO A 53 4.08 -1.10 11.37
CA PRO A 53 5.44 -0.76 10.93
C PRO A 53 5.88 -1.40 9.61
N ALA A 54 5.33 -2.58 9.28
CA ALA A 54 5.61 -3.28 8.03
C ALA A 54 4.77 -2.78 6.84
N LEU A 55 3.88 -1.79 7.04
CA LEU A 55 3.03 -1.18 6.01
C LEU A 55 3.47 0.27 5.73
N ALA A 56 4.39 0.45 4.79
CA ALA A 56 5.01 1.74 4.51
C ALA A 56 4.34 2.45 3.32
N LEU A 57 3.51 3.45 3.59
CA LEU A 57 2.85 4.27 2.56
C LEU A 57 3.85 5.08 1.72
N ARG A 58 3.63 5.12 0.40
CA ARG A 58 4.33 5.97 -0.56
C ARG A 58 3.32 6.72 -1.42
N ARG A 59 3.63 7.97 -1.74
CA ARG A 59 2.84 8.78 -2.68
C ARG A 59 3.64 9.01 -3.95
N TYR A 60 2.96 9.04 -5.09
CA TYR A 60 3.52 9.54 -6.34
C TYR A 60 2.75 10.79 -6.76
N ALA A 61 3.38 11.62 -7.58
CA ALA A 61 2.74 12.76 -8.24
C ALA A 61 2.75 12.53 -9.76
N TYR A 62 1.72 13.03 -10.45
CA TYR A 62 1.66 13.05 -11.91
C TYR A 62 2.04 14.42 -12.44
N ARG A 63 2.78 14.45 -13.56
CA ARG A 63 3.05 15.64 -14.35
C ARG A 63 2.65 15.34 -15.78
N PHE A 64 1.68 16.09 -16.30
CA PHE A 64 1.26 15.99 -17.69
C PHE A 64 2.04 17.02 -18.51
N THR A 65 2.54 16.58 -19.66
CA THR A 65 3.09 17.46 -20.70
C THR A 65 2.25 17.22 -21.94
N LEU A 66 1.85 18.28 -22.62
CA LEU A 66 1.06 18.23 -23.85
C LEU A 66 1.93 18.80 -24.96
N ASP A 67 1.98 18.11 -26.10
CA ASP A 67 2.69 18.53 -27.32
C ASP A 67 1.87 19.54 -28.13
#